data_AF-A0A6G9GYM8-F1
#
_entry.id   AF-A0A6G9GYM8-F1
#
_cell.length_a   1.000
_cell.length_b   1.000
_cell.length_c   1.000
_cell.angle_alpha   90.00
_cell.angle_beta   90.00
_cell.angle_gamma   90.00
#
_symmetry.space_group_name_H-M   'P 1'
#
loop_
_entity.id
_entity.type
_entity.pdbx_description
1 polymer ?
#
loop_
_entity_poly.entity_id
_entity_poly.type
_entity_poly.pdbx_seq_one_letter_code
_entity_poly.pdbx_strand_id
1 'polypeptide(L)'
;MNRTLVYERWAAEAVRPGRLTVAVSAVHPVRGPVRCPAAPLVAAELERLGHPTGLGALLLGPPVVRPPRRGGAAGSGSAVVFAATYVDVDGTVAGVAVAGGPDLGADVLEAAERSVREWAALFRTRRVLVAETAGTCAGTEGAAASCAAAARARETVAEFLRRGDTVVRIGSGGPGGGGGGGGGGAAELGAGDGAGDGAGEGAGPGAEPGAGEGVGPGAGGGAGEGGGDGAGDGPGDGAGDGPGRLVAFDAGRPVERQLARLRAVADPDRVSFAVRPCTPVDDVVPVVAALREAFPRLRGQHPDQWCYRSADRRDAVRALAAASDVVLLLGRPDPDLLAGPPGPAAVRPVAAVRDVRRAWLAGSATVGVAAGPETPAGLLAGVTEALSGLGPYSVVRQESRRRVVVRPGGTGHLPHQAGRSAALQ
;
A
#
# COMPACT_ATOMS: atom_id res chain seq x y z
N MET A 1 1.65 -34.87 17.57
CA MET A 1 3.09 -35.01 17.89
C MET A 1 3.36 -34.31 19.22
N ASN A 2 3.60 -35.08 20.29
CA ASN A 2 4.02 -34.53 21.58
C ASN A 2 5.42 -33.95 21.42
N ARG A 3 5.51 -32.62 21.31
CA ARG A 3 6.78 -31.90 21.37
C ARG A 3 7.11 -31.69 22.83
N THR A 4 8.29 -32.13 23.25
CA THR A 4 8.76 -31.92 24.61
C THR A 4 9.08 -30.43 24.78
N LEU A 5 8.07 -29.65 25.17
CA LEU A 5 8.24 -28.29 25.62
C LEU A 5 8.95 -28.35 26.97
N VAL A 6 10.19 -27.88 27.04
CA VAL A 6 10.94 -27.85 28.29
C VAL A 6 10.97 -26.42 28.80
N TYR A 7 10.37 -26.21 29.97
CA TYR A 7 10.49 -24.99 30.74
C TYR A 7 11.67 -25.11 31.67
N GLU A 8 12.62 -24.20 31.53
CA GLU A 8 13.88 -24.32 32.25
C GLU A 8 14.30 -22.97 32.82
N ARG A 9 15.05 -23.06 33.91
CA ARG A 9 15.73 -21.92 34.51
C ARG A 9 17.22 -22.19 34.49
N TRP A 10 17.98 -21.21 34.05
CA TRP A 10 19.42 -21.31 33.88
C TRP A 10 20.10 -20.11 34.50
N ALA A 11 21.34 -20.26 34.94
CA ALA A 11 22.18 -19.11 35.23
C ALA A 11 22.56 -18.42 33.91
N ALA A 12 22.75 -17.10 33.92
CA ALA A 12 23.34 -16.36 32.82
C ALA A 12 24.51 -15.51 33.30
N GLU A 13 25.47 -15.37 32.39
CA GLU A 13 26.55 -14.40 32.49
C GLU A 13 26.22 -13.20 31.59
N ALA A 14 26.61 -11.99 32.00
CA ALA A 14 26.50 -10.76 31.22
C ALA A 14 25.07 -10.28 30.85
N VAL A 15 24.18 -10.15 31.84
CA VAL A 15 22.91 -9.42 31.69
C VAL A 15 23.11 -7.95 32.02
N ARG A 16 22.52 -7.03 31.24
CA ARG A 16 22.63 -5.59 31.55
C ARG A 16 21.83 -5.26 32.81
N PRO A 17 22.40 -4.49 33.75
CA PRO A 17 21.68 -4.06 34.95
C PRO A 17 20.50 -3.15 34.61
N GLY A 18 19.49 -3.14 35.49
CA GLY A 18 18.33 -2.26 35.46
C GLY A 18 17.26 -2.63 34.42
N ARG A 19 17.41 -3.74 33.69
CA ARG A 19 16.43 -4.17 32.68
C ARG A 19 16.47 -5.67 32.40
N LEU A 20 15.38 -6.20 31.82
CA LEU A 20 15.34 -7.55 31.29
C LEU A 20 16.08 -7.64 29.96
N THR A 21 16.73 -8.77 29.70
CA THR A 21 17.30 -9.10 28.38
C THR A 21 16.46 -10.19 27.72
N VAL A 22 15.82 -9.88 26.61
CA VAL A 22 15.12 -10.87 25.77
C VAL A 22 16.09 -11.40 24.73
N ALA A 23 16.25 -12.72 24.68
CA ALA A 23 17.18 -13.37 23.79
C ALA A 23 16.74 -13.24 22.33
N VAL A 24 17.57 -12.69 21.44
CA VAL A 24 17.42 -12.85 19.97
C VAL A 24 18.08 -14.13 19.47
N SER A 25 19.05 -14.62 20.22
CA SER A 25 19.67 -15.93 20.11
C SER A 25 20.15 -16.37 21.49
N ALA A 26 20.31 -17.67 21.67
CA ALA A 26 20.94 -18.21 22.87
C ALA A 26 21.81 -19.44 22.58
N VAL A 27 22.69 -19.81 23.49
CA VAL A 27 23.44 -21.08 23.43
C VAL A 27 23.08 -21.92 24.64
N HIS A 28 22.41 -23.03 24.38
CA HIS A 28 22.00 -24.00 25.39
C HIS A 28 23.10 -25.05 25.59
N PRO A 29 23.48 -25.39 26.83
CA PRO A 29 24.65 -26.23 27.11
C PRO A 29 24.54 -27.64 26.51
N VAL A 30 23.33 -28.20 26.47
CA VAL A 30 23.06 -29.53 25.89
C VAL A 30 22.58 -29.49 24.43
N ARG A 31 21.87 -28.43 24.02
CA ARG A 31 21.14 -28.36 22.74
C ARG A 31 21.85 -27.49 21.70
N GLY A 32 22.92 -26.81 22.09
CA GLY A 32 23.66 -25.91 21.21
C GLY A 32 22.89 -24.62 20.92
N PRO A 33 23.06 -24.04 19.71
CA PRO A 33 22.44 -22.77 19.34
C PRO A 33 20.91 -22.84 19.34
N VAL A 34 20.29 -21.84 19.97
CA VAL A 34 18.85 -21.62 20.03
C VAL A 34 18.51 -20.34 19.29
N ARG A 35 17.63 -20.42 18.29
CA ARG A 35 17.08 -19.24 17.62
C ARG A 35 15.91 -18.70 18.42
N CYS A 36 15.79 -17.38 18.53
CA CYS A 36 14.66 -16.74 19.19
C CYS A 36 13.98 -15.69 18.29
N PRO A 37 13.38 -16.09 17.14
CA PRO A 37 12.79 -15.12 16.21
C PRO A 37 11.66 -14.27 16.82
N ALA A 38 10.92 -14.83 17.78
CA ALA A 38 9.82 -14.16 18.47
C ALA A 38 10.29 -13.11 19.51
N ALA A 39 11.59 -12.90 19.70
CA ALA A 39 12.15 -11.97 20.68
C ALA A 39 11.55 -10.55 20.62
N PRO A 40 11.34 -9.93 19.43
CA PRO A 40 10.74 -8.60 19.37
C PRO A 40 9.31 -8.56 19.92
N LEU A 41 8.56 -9.65 19.82
CA LEU A 41 7.18 -9.74 20.33
C LEU A 41 7.16 -9.84 21.86
N VAL A 42 8.06 -10.66 22.41
CA VAL A 42 8.21 -10.86 23.85
C VAL A 42 8.69 -9.58 24.52
N ALA A 43 9.72 -8.93 23.96
CA ALA A 43 10.24 -7.64 24.43
C ALA A 43 9.14 -6.57 24.43
N ALA A 44 8.39 -6.45 23.33
CA ALA A 44 7.30 -5.50 23.23
C ALA A 44 6.16 -5.75 24.24
N GLU A 45 5.90 -7.01 24.60
CA GLU A 45 4.93 -7.32 25.66
C GLU A 45 5.42 -6.88 27.03
N LEU A 46 6.65 -7.20 27.39
CA LEU A 46 7.25 -6.82 28.66
C LEU A 46 7.35 -5.29 28.81
N GLU A 47 7.72 -4.58 27.74
CA GLU A 47 7.73 -3.11 27.72
C GLU A 47 6.34 -2.52 27.95
N ARG A 48 5.29 -3.08 27.31
CA ARG A 48 3.90 -2.67 27.53
C ARG A 48 3.41 -2.93 28.96
N LEU A 49 3.98 -3.92 29.63
CA LEU A 49 3.72 -4.22 31.04
C LEU A 49 4.54 -3.33 31.99
N GLY A 50 5.34 -2.39 31.46
CA GLY A 50 6.13 -1.44 32.26
C GLY A 50 7.50 -1.97 32.69
N HIS A 51 7.96 -3.10 32.14
CA HIS A 51 9.28 -3.65 32.44
C HIS A 51 10.30 -3.19 31.38
N PRO A 52 11.35 -2.45 31.76
CA PRO A 52 12.41 -2.08 30.84
C PRO A 52 13.05 -3.32 30.23
N THR A 53 13.14 -3.38 28.90
CA THR A 53 13.75 -4.52 28.21
C THR A 53 14.82 -4.10 27.20
N GLY A 54 15.68 -5.05 26.84
CA GLY A 54 16.55 -4.94 25.68
C GLY A 54 16.71 -6.29 25.00
N LEU A 55 16.99 -6.25 23.70
CA LEU A 55 17.34 -7.44 22.92
C LEU A 55 18.83 -7.76 23.08
N GLY A 56 19.19 -9.04 23.15
CA GLY A 56 20.59 -9.48 23.25
C GLY A 56 20.77 -10.97 23.02
N ALA A 57 22.00 -11.42 22.85
CA ALA A 57 22.32 -12.85 22.87
C ALA A 57 22.50 -13.34 24.31
N LEU A 58 22.13 -14.58 24.61
CA LEU A 58 22.30 -15.19 25.93
C LEU A 58 23.14 -16.46 25.89
N LEU A 59 23.96 -16.67 26.91
CA LEU A 59 24.63 -17.93 27.18
C LEU A 59 23.93 -18.58 28.39
N LEU A 60 23.34 -19.75 28.20
CA LEU A 60 22.69 -20.48 29.30
C LEU A 60 23.76 -21.31 30.03
N GLY A 61 23.98 -20.97 31.30
CA GLY A 61 24.94 -21.63 32.21
C GLY A 61 24.38 -22.90 32.84
N PRO A 62 24.69 -23.21 34.12
CA PRO A 62 24.12 -24.38 34.81
C PRO A 62 22.62 -24.20 35.14
N PRO A 63 21.85 -25.29 35.28
CA PRO A 63 20.43 -25.24 35.62
C PRO A 63 20.22 -24.72 37.05
N VAL A 64 19.15 -23.95 37.24
CA VAL A 64 18.80 -23.30 38.52
C VAL A 64 17.46 -23.83 39.04
N VAL A 65 17.45 -24.43 40.23
CA VAL A 65 16.24 -25.06 40.81
C VAL A 65 15.38 -24.06 41.60
N ARG A 66 15.99 -23.03 42.21
CA ARG A 66 15.30 -21.96 42.97
C ARG A 66 15.94 -20.60 42.69
N PRO A 67 15.16 -19.51 42.60
CA PRO A 67 15.73 -18.16 42.52
C PRO A 67 16.57 -17.87 43.78
N PRO A 68 17.66 -17.08 43.67
CA PRO A 68 18.48 -16.73 44.83
C PRO A 68 17.64 -16.02 45.90
N ARG A 69 17.76 -16.44 47.16
CA ARG A 69 17.04 -15.82 48.29
C ARG A 69 17.61 -14.44 48.59
N ARG A 70 16.73 -13.46 48.85
CA ARG A 70 17.12 -12.12 49.37
C ARG A 70 17.80 -12.29 50.74
N GLY A 71 18.97 -11.66 50.93
CA GLY A 71 19.55 -11.42 52.26
C GLY A 71 20.68 -12.35 52.72
N GLY A 72 21.21 -13.23 51.87
CA GLY A 72 22.51 -13.86 52.11
C GLY A 72 23.63 -12.88 51.74
N ALA A 73 24.71 -12.82 52.54
CA ALA A 73 25.89 -11.99 52.28
C ALA A 73 26.30 -12.04 50.80
N ALA A 74 26.72 -10.89 50.25
CA ALA A 74 27.04 -10.65 48.85
C ALA A 74 28.03 -11.69 48.28
N GLY A 75 27.50 -12.84 47.87
CA GLY A 75 28.08 -13.74 46.89
C GLY A 75 27.38 -13.45 45.57
N SER A 76 28.16 -13.26 44.51
CA SER A 76 27.75 -12.98 43.12
C SER A 76 26.38 -13.60 42.76
N GLY A 77 25.31 -12.81 42.83
CA GLY A 77 24.00 -13.25 42.37
C GLY A 77 24.05 -13.42 40.86
N SER A 78 24.14 -14.65 40.36
CA SER A 78 24.09 -14.88 38.92
C SER A 78 22.71 -14.48 38.38
N ALA A 79 22.69 -13.90 37.19
CA ALA A 79 21.43 -13.61 36.51
C ALA A 79 20.67 -14.92 36.25
N VAL A 80 19.34 -14.85 36.20
CA VAL A 80 18.50 -16.00 35.89
C VAL A 80 17.92 -15.83 34.49
N VAL A 81 17.95 -16.91 33.70
CA VAL A 81 17.28 -17.05 32.40
C VAL A 81 16.07 -17.95 32.57
N PHE A 82 14.92 -17.48 32.12
CA PHE A 82 13.73 -18.30 31.89
C PHE A 82 13.69 -18.64 30.41
N ALA A 83 13.66 -19.92 30.07
CA ALA A 83 13.66 -20.37 28.69
C ALA A 83 12.57 -21.41 28.44
N ALA A 84 11.96 -21.33 27.26
CA ALA A 84 11.14 -22.37 26.69
C ALA A 84 11.67 -22.65 25.28
N THR A 85 12.14 -23.88 25.06
CA THR A 85 12.74 -24.29 23.78
C THR A 85 12.05 -25.52 23.20
N TYR A 86 12.14 -25.66 21.89
CA TYR A 86 11.65 -26.81 21.14
C TYR A 86 12.56 -27.10 19.96
N VAL A 87 12.48 -28.32 19.43
CA VAL A 87 13.15 -28.72 18.19
C VAL A 87 12.17 -28.52 17.05
N ASP A 88 12.57 -27.76 16.03
CA ASP A 88 11.78 -27.53 14.84
C ASP A 88 11.90 -28.68 13.83
N VAL A 89 11.07 -28.65 12.78
CA VAL A 89 10.98 -29.72 11.77
C VAL A 89 12.27 -29.94 10.98
N ASP A 90 13.13 -28.92 10.91
CA ASP A 90 14.45 -28.97 10.26
C ASP A 90 15.58 -29.42 11.21
N GLY A 91 15.24 -29.80 12.45
CA GLY A 91 16.19 -30.20 13.49
C GLY A 91 16.86 -29.02 14.21
N THR A 92 16.58 -27.78 13.83
CA THR A 92 17.10 -26.61 14.56
C THR A 92 16.37 -26.42 15.89
N VAL A 93 17.05 -25.81 16.86
CA VAL A 93 16.46 -25.50 18.17
C VAL A 93 15.99 -24.05 18.16
N ALA A 94 14.72 -23.85 18.49
CA ALA A 94 14.11 -22.54 18.58
C ALA A 94 13.42 -22.36 19.93
N GLY A 95 13.13 -21.12 20.31
CA GLY A 95 12.44 -20.84 21.55
C GLY A 95 12.27 -19.38 21.88
N VAL A 96 11.90 -19.14 23.13
CA VAL A 96 11.88 -17.82 23.75
C VAL A 96 12.68 -17.90 25.05
N ALA A 97 13.52 -16.89 25.30
CA ALA A 97 14.27 -16.79 26.54
C ALA A 97 14.35 -15.35 27.01
N VAL A 98 14.21 -15.16 28.32
CA VAL A 98 14.29 -13.85 28.98
C VAL A 98 15.18 -13.99 30.20
N ALA A 99 16.14 -13.09 30.35
CA ALA A 99 17.06 -13.03 31.47
C ALA A 99 16.87 -11.77 32.30
N GLY A 100 17.11 -11.89 33.61
CA GLY A 100 17.13 -10.78 34.55
C GLY A 100 18.27 -10.91 35.55
N GLY A 101 18.92 -9.79 35.84
CA GLY A 101 19.97 -9.70 36.86
C GLY A 101 19.41 -9.74 38.29
N PRO A 102 20.27 -9.97 39.30
CA PRO A 102 19.89 -10.00 40.72
C PRO A 102 19.45 -8.62 41.26
N ASP A 103 19.76 -7.55 40.53
CA ASP A 103 19.39 -6.17 40.82
C ASP A 103 17.90 -5.87 40.52
N LEU A 104 17.22 -6.75 39.78
CA LEU A 104 15.79 -6.63 39.49
C LEU A 104 14.93 -7.15 40.65
N GLY A 105 13.75 -6.55 40.80
CA GLY A 105 12.73 -6.99 41.75
C GLY A 105 12.20 -8.40 41.45
N ALA A 106 11.76 -9.11 42.48
CA ALA A 106 11.20 -10.45 42.33
C ALA A 106 9.93 -10.46 41.46
N ASP A 107 9.15 -9.39 41.53
CA ASP A 107 7.98 -9.12 40.69
C ASP A 107 8.36 -9.03 39.20
N VAL A 108 9.47 -8.37 38.87
CA VAL A 108 9.97 -8.25 37.49
C VAL A 108 10.44 -9.60 36.95
N LEU A 109 11.14 -10.38 37.79
CA LEU A 109 11.58 -11.74 37.42
C LEU A 109 10.38 -12.70 37.25
N GLU A 110 9.35 -12.57 38.10
CA GLU A 110 8.11 -13.35 37.96
C GLU A 110 7.36 -12.97 36.67
N ALA A 111 7.30 -11.69 36.32
CA ALA A 111 6.71 -11.22 35.07
C ALA A 111 7.47 -11.76 33.84
N ALA A 112 8.80 -11.81 33.90
CA ALA A 112 9.63 -12.41 32.85
C ALA A 112 9.32 -13.91 32.67
N GLU A 113 9.29 -14.67 33.77
CA GLU A 113 8.95 -16.10 33.73
C GLU A 113 7.53 -16.33 33.18
N ARG A 114 6.56 -15.52 33.63
CA ARG A 114 5.18 -15.58 33.17
C ARG A 114 5.09 -15.30 31.67
N SER A 115 5.74 -14.25 31.17
CA SER A 115 5.73 -13.93 29.74
C SER A 115 6.33 -15.07 28.91
N VAL A 116 7.46 -15.66 29.35
CA VAL A 116 8.05 -16.85 28.69
C VAL A 116 7.03 -18.00 28.62
N ARG A 117 6.32 -18.28 29.72
CA ARG A 117 5.28 -19.33 29.74
C ARG A 117 4.11 -19.03 28.82
N GLU A 118 3.62 -17.80 28.82
CA GLU A 118 2.48 -17.38 28.02
C GLU A 118 2.78 -17.39 26.52
N TRP A 119 3.98 -16.98 26.10
CA TRP A 119 4.42 -17.10 24.71
C TRP A 119 4.71 -18.54 24.31
N ALA A 120 5.32 -19.34 25.19
CA ALA A 120 5.54 -20.75 24.95
C ALA A 120 4.22 -21.54 24.82
N ALA A 121 3.15 -21.13 25.50
CA ALA A 121 1.82 -21.72 25.34
C ALA A 121 1.26 -21.53 23.93
N LEU A 122 1.80 -20.58 23.14
CA LEU A 122 1.48 -20.43 21.74
C LEU A 122 2.27 -21.39 20.83
N PHE A 123 3.26 -22.14 21.32
CA PHE A 123 4.06 -23.05 20.50
C PHE A 123 3.19 -24.17 19.92
N ARG A 124 2.87 -24.04 18.63
CA ARG A 124 2.07 -25.01 17.88
C ARG A 124 2.33 -24.85 16.39
N THR A 125 2.02 -25.89 15.61
CA THR A 125 1.99 -25.75 14.16
C THR A 125 0.91 -24.77 13.76
N ARG A 126 1.27 -23.74 12.98
CA ARG A 126 0.32 -22.78 12.42
C ARG A 126 0.54 -22.59 10.93
N ARG A 127 -0.55 -22.24 10.25
CA ARG A 127 -0.50 -21.81 8.86
C ARG A 127 -0.41 -20.28 8.82
N VAL A 128 0.60 -19.77 8.12
CA VAL A 128 0.70 -18.34 7.83
C VAL A 128 0.34 -18.16 6.36
N LEU A 129 -0.76 -17.47 6.11
CA LEU A 129 -1.16 -17.10 4.77
C LEU A 129 -0.61 -15.70 4.49
N VAL A 130 0.07 -15.49 3.37
CA VAL A 130 0.61 -14.19 3.00
C VAL A 130 -0.04 -13.75 1.70
N ALA A 131 -0.75 -12.62 1.75
CA ALA A 131 -1.21 -11.93 0.55
C ALA A 131 -0.13 -10.95 0.10
N GLU A 132 0.67 -11.35 -0.89
CA GLU A 132 1.56 -10.44 -1.59
C GLU A 132 0.81 -9.87 -2.78
N THR A 133 0.55 -8.58 -2.76
CA THR A 133 0.32 -7.87 -4.01
C THR A 133 1.65 -7.38 -4.51
N ALA A 134 2.05 -7.83 -5.70
CA ALA A 134 3.22 -7.33 -6.39
C ALA A 134 3.28 -5.81 -6.26
N GLY A 135 4.40 -5.26 -5.80
CA GLY A 135 4.79 -3.84 -5.76
C GLY A 135 4.00 -2.90 -4.83
N THR A 136 4.75 -2.01 -4.17
CA THR A 136 4.21 -0.83 -3.49
C THR A 136 3.61 0.12 -4.53
N CYS A 137 2.35 0.51 -4.32
CA CYS A 137 1.67 1.53 -5.11
C CYS A 137 1.62 2.89 -4.38
N ALA A 138 2.35 3.02 -3.26
CA ALA A 138 2.26 4.17 -2.38
C ALA A 138 2.48 5.48 -3.14
N GLY A 139 1.59 6.45 -2.89
CA GLY A 139 1.68 7.82 -3.35
C GLY A 139 2.80 8.62 -2.68
N THR A 140 4.02 8.05 -2.59
CA THR A 140 5.20 8.90 -2.52
C THR A 140 5.39 9.47 -3.93
N GLU A 141 5.60 10.79 -4.03
CA GLU A 141 5.67 11.52 -5.32
C GLU A 141 6.61 10.84 -6.33
N GLY A 142 7.67 10.14 -5.86
CA GLY A 142 8.59 9.35 -6.69
C GLY A 142 8.09 8.00 -7.21
N ALA A 143 7.23 7.27 -6.49
CA ALA A 143 6.70 5.98 -6.94
C ALA A 143 5.53 6.15 -7.93
N ALA A 144 4.75 7.22 -7.80
CA ALA A 144 3.72 7.57 -8.78
C ALA A 144 4.33 8.06 -10.11
N ALA A 145 5.48 8.74 -10.09
CA ALA A 145 6.15 9.24 -11.29
C ALA A 145 6.66 8.10 -12.22
N SER A 146 7.14 7.00 -11.65
CA SER A 146 7.66 5.83 -12.40
C SER A 146 6.58 4.80 -12.75
N CYS A 147 5.34 4.97 -12.29
CA CYS A 147 4.26 4.00 -12.53
C CYS A 147 3.67 4.14 -13.94
N ALA A 148 3.83 3.10 -14.78
CA ALA A 148 3.31 3.08 -16.15
C ALA A 148 1.79 3.31 -16.25
N ALA A 149 1.01 2.77 -15.31
CA ALA A 149 -0.44 3.00 -15.30
C ALA A 149 -0.80 4.45 -14.95
N ALA A 150 -0.03 5.09 -14.07
CA ALA A 150 -0.19 6.51 -13.77
C ALA A 150 0.22 7.40 -14.94
N ALA A 151 1.33 7.10 -15.60
CA ALA A 151 1.75 7.80 -16.81
C ALA A 151 0.68 7.76 -17.91
N ARG A 152 0.15 6.57 -18.21
CA ARG A 152 -0.95 6.39 -19.18
C ARG A 152 -2.21 7.17 -18.80
N ALA A 153 -2.60 7.14 -17.52
CA ALA A 153 -3.78 7.90 -17.07
C ALA A 153 -3.59 9.42 -17.25
N ARG A 154 -2.39 9.96 -16.98
CA ARG A 154 -2.09 11.38 -17.23
C ARG A 154 -2.13 11.72 -18.72
N GLU A 155 -1.53 10.88 -19.55
CA GLU A 155 -1.52 11.06 -21.01
C GLU A 155 -2.94 11.07 -21.60
N THR A 156 -3.78 10.11 -21.20
CA THR A 156 -5.19 10.05 -21.62
C THR A 156 -5.98 11.29 -21.20
N VAL A 157 -5.79 11.77 -19.96
CA VAL A 157 -6.44 13.00 -19.49
C VAL A 157 -5.99 14.20 -20.32
N ALA A 158 -4.68 14.33 -20.57
CA ALA A 158 -4.12 15.43 -21.36
C ALA A 158 -4.63 15.40 -22.82
N GLU A 159 -4.77 14.22 -23.41
CA GLU A 159 -5.35 14.04 -24.75
C GLU A 159 -6.79 14.55 -24.81
N PHE A 160 -7.65 14.11 -23.89
CA PHE A 160 -9.05 14.56 -23.87
C PHE A 160 -9.17 16.07 -23.61
N LEU A 161 -8.33 16.64 -22.74
CA LEU A 161 -8.32 18.08 -22.50
C LEU A 161 -7.86 18.88 -23.72
N ARG A 162 -6.82 18.43 -24.44
CA ARG A 162 -6.36 19.07 -25.69
C ARG A 162 -7.41 19.06 -26.78
N ARG A 163 -8.26 18.04 -26.81
CA ARG A 163 -9.39 18.01 -27.73
C ARG A 163 -10.38 19.11 -27.37
N GLY A 164 -10.52 19.46 -26.09
CA GLY A 164 -11.54 20.37 -25.56
C GLY A 164 -12.69 19.67 -24.82
N ASP A 165 -12.51 18.40 -24.43
CA ASP A 165 -13.55 17.64 -23.75
C ASP A 165 -13.68 18.08 -22.27
N THR A 166 -14.88 17.90 -21.70
CA THR A 166 -15.03 17.82 -20.26
C THR A 166 -14.60 16.42 -19.80
N VAL A 167 -13.51 16.35 -19.05
CA VAL A 167 -12.93 15.10 -18.56
C VAL A 167 -13.38 14.81 -17.14
N VAL A 168 -14.11 13.72 -16.95
CA VAL A 168 -14.48 13.18 -15.64
C VAL A 168 -13.36 12.25 -15.15
N ARG A 169 -12.61 12.70 -14.14
CA ARG A 169 -11.59 11.87 -13.47
C ARG A 169 -12.23 11.14 -12.29
N ILE A 170 -12.40 9.83 -12.43
CA ILE A 170 -13.02 8.95 -11.42
C ILE A 170 -11.92 8.43 -10.48
N GLY A 171 -12.05 8.64 -9.18
CA GLY A 171 -11.16 8.02 -8.20
C GLY A 171 -11.77 7.93 -6.80
N SER A 172 -11.25 7.10 -5.91
CA SER A 172 -11.68 7.11 -4.50
C SER A 172 -11.00 8.24 -3.72
N GLY A 173 -11.69 8.88 -2.77
CA GLY A 173 -11.09 9.87 -1.89
C GLY A 173 -10.01 9.23 -1.00
N GLY A 174 -8.73 9.52 -1.26
CA GLY A 174 -7.64 9.06 -0.39
C GLY A 174 -7.69 9.74 0.99
N PRO A 175 -6.96 9.21 2.00
CA PRO A 175 -6.91 9.82 3.32
C PRO A 175 -6.15 11.15 3.19
N GLY A 176 -6.91 12.24 3.20
CA GLY A 176 -6.47 13.58 2.82
C GLY A 176 -7.63 14.42 2.26
N GLY A 177 -8.70 13.77 1.80
CA GLY A 177 -9.97 14.42 1.44
C GLY A 177 -10.83 14.81 2.65
N GLY A 178 -10.22 15.46 3.66
CA GLY A 178 -10.99 16.20 4.65
C GLY A 178 -11.66 17.39 3.95
N GLY A 179 -12.97 17.52 4.12
CA GLY A 179 -13.73 18.62 3.54
C GLY A 179 -13.15 19.97 3.92
N GLY A 180 -12.55 20.64 2.95
CA GLY A 180 -12.18 22.04 2.99
C GLY A 180 -12.37 22.58 1.58
N GLY A 181 -13.37 23.45 1.39
CA GLY A 181 -13.40 24.30 0.20
C GLY A 181 -12.14 25.16 0.21
N GLY A 182 -11.39 25.15 -0.89
CA GLY A 182 -10.16 25.93 -1.03
C GLY A 182 -9.22 25.25 -2.01
N GLY A 183 -8.73 25.99 -3.00
CA GLY A 183 -8.01 25.48 -4.16
C GLY A 183 -6.81 24.61 -3.83
N GLY A 184 -6.80 23.38 -4.35
CA GLY A 184 -5.64 22.49 -4.40
C GLY A 184 -5.57 21.67 -5.70
N GLY A 185 -6.35 22.04 -6.72
CA GLY A 185 -6.36 21.38 -8.02
C GLY A 185 -5.31 21.95 -8.97
N ALA A 186 -4.02 21.81 -8.64
CA ALA A 186 -2.93 22.12 -9.57
C ALA A 186 -1.59 21.42 -9.24
N ALA A 187 -1.42 20.84 -8.04
CA ALA A 187 -0.08 20.45 -7.59
C ALA A 187 0.42 19.06 -8.05
N GLU A 188 -0.38 18.23 -8.73
CA GLU A 188 0.09 16.90 -9.22
C GLU A 188 0.35 16.84 -10.74
N LEU A 189 0.17 17.96 -11.45
CA LEU A 189 0.60 18.10 -12.84
C LEU A 189 1.38 19.41 -12.89
N GLY A 190 2.72 19.31 -12.79
CA GLY A 190 3.59 20.45 -13.01
C GLY A 190 3.17 21.16 -14.30
N ALA A 191 2.88 22.45 -14.18
CA ALA A 191 3.00 23.34 -15.31
C ALA A 191 4.43 23.16 -15.83
N GLY A 192 4.59 22.68 -17.05
CA GLY A 192 5.86 22.85 -17.74
C GLY A 192 6.05 24.36 -17.90
N ASP A 193 7.12 24.89 -17.32
CA ASP A 193 7.57 26.24 -17.59
C ASP A 193 7.86 26.34 -19.09
N GLY A 194 6.93 26.93 -19.83
CA GLY A 194 7.20 27.45 -21.17
C GLY A 194 8.09 28.66 -21.00
N ALA A 195 9.41 28.45 -20.99
CA ALA A 195 10.37 29.51 -21.24
C ALA A 195 10.21 29.98 -22.69
N GLY A 196 9.32 30.96 -22.90
CA GLY A 196 9.35 31.80 -24.07
C GLY A 196 10.39 32.90 -23.83
N ASP A 197 11.56 32.78 -24.45
CA ASP A 197 12.53 33.87 -24.49
C ASP A 197 12.03 34.96 -25.44
N GLY A 198 11.14 35.81 -24.91
CA GLY A 198 10.81 37.10 -25.51
C GLY A 198 11.83 38.13 -25.07
N ALA A 199 12.97 38.22 -25.76
CA ALA A 199 13.89 39.35 -25.64
C ALA A 199 13.35 40.52 -26.48
N GLY A 200 12.53 41.37 -25.86
CA GLY A 200 12.23 42.70 -26.36
C GLY A 200 13.10 43.71 -25.63
N GLU A 201 14.17 44.18 -26.26
CA GLU A 201 14.90 45.38 -25.84
C GLU A 201 14.80 46.41 -26.95
N GLY A 202 13.99 47.45 -26.70
CA GLY A 202 14.00 48.68 -27.48
C GLY A 202 15.04 49.63 -26.89
N ALA A 203 16.10 49.91 -27.63
CA ALA A 203 16.95 51.07 -27.43
C ALA A 203 17.55 51.49 -28.80
N GLY A 204 17.13 52.64 -29.31
CA GLY A 204 17.86 53.34 -30.38
C GLY A 204 19.24 53.79 -29.88
N PRO A 205 20.21 53.96 -30.78
CA PRO A 205 20.31 55.25 -31.46
C PRO A 205 20.68 55.15 -32.95
N GLY A 206 20.38 56.22 -33.68
CA GLY A 206 20.74 56.36 -35.07
C GLY A 206 22.24 56.53 -35.29
N ALA A 207 22.69 56.02 -36.43
CA ALA A 207 23.75 56.57 -37.27
C ALA A 207 23.90 55.64 -38.47
N GLU A 208 23.45 56.11 -39.64
CA GLU A 208 24.03 55.63 -40.90
C GLU A 208 25.50 56.07 -40.96
N PRO A 209 26.35 55.36 -41.72
CA PRO A 209 26.52 55.77 -43.13
C PRO A 209 26.80 54.62 -44.09
N GLY A 210 26.46 54.82 -45.37
CA GLY A 210 27.19 54.15 -46.46
C GLY A 210 26.43 53.85 -47.73
N ALA A 211 26.11 54.90 -48.49
CA ALA A 211 26.20 55.01 -49.95
C ALA A 211 26.10 53.74 -50.83
N GLY A 212 25.08 53.75 -51.70
CA GLY A 212 25.04 52.91 -52.91
C GLY A 212 23.86 53.29 -53.80
N GLU A 213 24.04 54.33 -54.63
CA GLU A 213 23.12 54.67 -55.73
C GLU A 213 23.17 53.62 -56.85
N GLY A 214 22.04 53.36 -57.52
CA GLY A 214 22.04 52.54 -58.74
C GLY A 214 20.69 52.07 -59.29
N VAL A 215 19.80 53.00 -59.62
CA VAL A 215 18.85 53.05 -60.76
C VAL A 215 18.50 51.76 -61.55
N GLY A 216 17.20 51.48 -61.72
CA GLY A 216 16.62 50.86 -62.94
C GLY A 216 15.38 49.97 -62.73
N PRO A 217 14.38 49.94 -63.65
CA PRO A 217 12.97 50.12 -63.27
C PRO A 217 11.96 49.02 -63.64
N GLY A 218 10.75 49.14 -63.06
CA GLY A 218 9.44 48.76 -63.65
C GLY A 218 8.88 47.38 -63.29
N ALA A 219 7.59 47.08 -63.31
CA ALA A 219 6.30 47.79 -63.17
C ALA A 219 5.18 46.72 -63.34
N GLY A 220 4.05 46.86 -62.63
CA GLY A 220 2.77 46.15 -62.85
C GLY A 220 2.68 44.72 -62.26
N GLY A 221 1.63 44.25 -61.59
CA GLY A 221 0.22 44.66 -61.51
C GLY A 221 -0.65 43.58 -62.17
N GLY A 222 -1.43 42.79 -61.40
CA GLY A 222 -2.38 41.82 -61.95
C GLY A 222 -3.09 40.94 -60.91
N ALA A 223 -4.41 41.05 -60.87
CA ALA A 223 -5.36 40.28 -60.04
C ALA A 223 -5.68 38.89 -60.64
N GLY A 224 -6.22 37.99 -59.82
CA GLY A 224 -6.84 36.75 -60.25
C GLY A 224 -7.79 36.20 -59.19
N GLU A 225 -9.09 36.32 -59.44
CA GLU A 225 -10.16 35.59 -58.76
C GLU A 225 -10.30 34.19 -59.38
N GLY A 226 -10.61 33.20 -58.56
CA GLY A 226 -10.95 31.85 -59.00
C GLY A 226 -11.82 31.16 -57.96
N GLY A 227 -13.13 31.15 -58.21
CA GLY A 227 -14.12 30.42 -57.43
C GLY A 227 -14.04 28.91 -57.66
N GLY A 228 -14.40 28.16 -56.62
CA GLY A 228 -14.61 26.72 -56.67
C GLY A 228 -15.61 26.32 -55.58
N ASP A 229 -16.86 26.12 -55.99
CA ASP A 229 -17.91 25.55 -55.16
C ASP A 229 -17.63 24.06 -54.93
N GLY A 230 -17.48 23.69 -53.66
CA GLY A 230 -17.41 22.32 -53.20
C GLY A 230 -18.26 22.16 -51.94
N ALA A 231 -19.55 21.91 -52.13
CA ALA A 231 -20.43 21.46 -51.06
C ALA A 231 -20.01 20.05 -50.63
N GLY A 232 -19.37 19.96 -49.47
CA GLY A 232 -19.15 18.71 -48.75
C GLY A 232 -19.88 18.77 -47.41
N ASP A 233 -21.00 18.07 -47.30
CA ASP A 233 -21.65 17.77 -46.03
C ASP A 233 -20.80 16.77 -45.24
N GLY A 234 -19.75 17.28 -44.58
CA GLY A 234 -19.08 16.58 -43.49
C GLY A 234 -19.77 16.92 -42.16
N PRO A 235 -19.90 15.99 -41.21
CA PRO A 235 -20.27 16.35 -39.84
C PRO A 235 -19.21 17.31 -39.33
N GLY A 236 -19.58 18.58 -39.16
CA GLY A 236 -18.66 19.63 -38.75
C GLY A 236 -17.98 19.25 -37.44
N ASP A 237 -16.65 19.18 -37.48
CA ASP A 237 -15.82 19.24 -36.28
C ASP A 237 -16.00 20.65 -35.71
N GLY A 238 -17.05 20.82 -34.90
CA GLY A 238 -17.26 21.99 -34.07
C GLY A 238 -16.10 22.09 -33.09
N ALA A 239 -15.03 22.77 -33.51
CA ALA A 239 -13.95 23.21 -32.66
C ALA A 239 -14.54 24.17 -31.61
N GLY A 240 -15.03 23.61 -30.52
CA GLY A 240 -15.34 24.35 -29.31
C GLY A 240 -14.02 24.89 -28.76
N ASP A 241 -13.79 26.17 -29.00
CA ASP A 241 -12.55 26.92 -28.73
C ASP A 241 -12.38 27.26 -27.23
N GLY A 242 -12.73 26.31 -26.35
CA GLY A 242 -12.62 26.45 -24.90
C GLY A 242 -11.60 25.46 -24.33
N PRO A 243 -10.80 25.85 -23.32
CA PRO A 243 -9.89 24.92 -22.66
C PRO A 243 -10.71 23.77 -22.05
N GLY A 244 -10.35 22.53 -22.37
CA GLY A 244 -11.00 21.34 -21.80
C GLY A 244 -11.07 21.43 -20.27
N ARG A 245 -12.13 20.86 -19.69
CA ARG A 245 -12.44 21.02 -18.26
C ARG A 245 -12.26 19.71 -17.52
N LEU A 246 -11.47 19.69 -16.43
CA LEU A 246 -11.35 18.51 -15.56
C LEU A 246 -12.35 18.56 -14.40
N VAL A 247 -13.09 17.47 -14.17
CA VAL A 247 -14.04 17.31 -13.07
C VAL A 247 -13.73 16.03 -12.30
N ALA A 248 -13.52 16.12 -10.99
CA ALA A 248 -13.24 14.96 -10.15
C ALA A 248 -14.52 14.32 -9.63
N PHE A 249 -14.63 13.00 -9.78
CA PHE A 249 -15.67 12.15 -9.21
C PHE A 249 -15.06 11.25 -8.14
N ASP A 250 -15.69 11.19 -6.97
CA ASP A 250 -15.39 10.26 -5.90
C ASP A 250 -16.17 8.97 -6.12
N ALA A 251 -15.48 7.87 -6.43
CA ALA A 251 -16.09 6.57 -6.67
C ALA A 251 -16.85 6.04 -5.44
N GLY A 252 -16.51 6.49 -4.24
CA GLY A 252 -17.19 6.12 -2.99
C GLY A 252 -18.45 6.93 -2.68
N ARG A 253 -18.84 7.91 -3.52
CA ARG A 253 -20.00 8.78 -3.29
C ARG A 253 -21.13 8.49 -4.29
N PRO A 254 -22.41 8.71 -3.89
CA PRO A 254 -23.54 8.56 -4.80
C PRO A 254 -23.35 9.35 -6.10
N VAL A 255 -23.39 8.67 -7.24
CA VAL A 255 -23.07 9.24 -8.55
C VAL A 255 -24.08 10.30 -8.96
N GLU A 256 -25.34 10.14 -8.59
CA GLU A 256 -26.46 11.05 -8.92
C GLU A 256 -26.20 12.46 -8.38
N ARG A 257 -25.61 12.56 -7.18
CA ARG A 257 -25.24 13.85 -6.57
C ARG A 257 -24.07 14.51 -7.30
N GLN A 258 -23.20 13.72 -7.91
CA GLN A 258 -22.02 14.21 -8.62
C GLN A 258 -22.36 14.62 -10.05
N LEU A 259 -23.30 13.92 -10.71
CA LEU A 259 -23.81 14.26 -12.05
C LEU A 259 -24.39 15.66 -12.12
N ALA A 260 -24.93 16.20 -11.01
CA ALA A 260 -25.38 17.60 -10.96
C ALA A 260 -24.29 18.60 -11.35
N ARG A 261 -23.01 18.29 -11.09
CA ARG A 261 -21.85 19.12 -11.46
C ARG A 261 -21.58 19.12 -12.97
N LEU A 262 -22.12 18.14 -13.69
CA LEU A 262 -22.01 18.00 -15.14
C LEU A 262 -23.22 18.56 -15.90
N ARG A 263 -24.28 19.01 -15.20
CA ARG A 263 -25.46 19.62 -15.85
C ARG A 263 -25.16 20.96 -16.54
N ALA A 264 -24.05 21.61 -16.18
CA ALA A 264 -23.57 22.85 -16.79
C ALA A 264 -22.42 22.60 -17.79
N VAL A 265 -22.27 21.38 -18.31
CA VAL A 265 -21.30 21.08 -19.37
C VAL A 265 -21.77 21.76 -20.66
N ALA A 266 -20.86 22.49 -21.29
CA ALA A 266 -21.15 23.28 -22.48
C ALA A 266 -21.55 22.40 -23.68
N ASP A 267 -20.97 21.20 -23.79
CA ASP A 267 -21.25 20.24 -24.87
C ASP A 267 -21.37 18.80 -24.31
N PRO A 268 -22.60 18.23 -24.25
CA PRO A 268 -22.83 16.88 -23.73
C PRO A 268 -22.25 15.77 -24.61
N ASP A 269 -21.93 16.05 -25.89
CA ASP A 269 -21.29 15.10 -26.79
C ASP A 269 -19.76 15.05 -26.62
N ARG A 270 -19.22 15.98 -25.83
CA ARG A 270 -17.78 16.13 -25.57
C ARG A 270 -17.43 15.87 -24.12
N VAL A 271 -17.99 14.80 -23.58
CA VAL A 271 -17.67 14.27 -22.25
C VAL A 271 -16.80 13.03 -22.39
N SER A 272 -15.68 13.03 -21.67
CA SER A 272 -14.73 11.94 -21.62
C SER A 272 -14.47 11.52 -20.18
N PHE A 273 -14.06 10.28 -19.93
CA PHE A 273 -13.65 9.86 -18.58
C PHE A 273 -12.28 9.19 -18.56
N ALA A 274 -11.58 9.35 -17.44
CA ALA A 274 -10.36 8.65 -17.13
C ALA A 274 -10.37 8.17 -15.67
N VAL A 275 -9.73 7.04 -15.41
CA VAL A 275 -9.69 6.42 -14.09
C VAL A 275 -8.39 6.80 -13.39
N ARG A 276 -8.51 7.34 -12.18
CA ARG A 276 -7.35 7.60 -11.32
C ARG A 276 -6.71 6.24 -10.96
N PRO A 277 -5.39 6.08 -11.14
CA PRO A 277 -4.69 4.88 -10.71
C PRO A 277 -4.95 4.54 -9.25
N CYS A 278 -4.89 3.26 -8.93
CA CYS A 278 -5.17 2.73 -7.59
C CYS A 278 -6.62 2.89 -7.13
N THR A 279 -7.53 3.35 -7.99
CA THR A 279 -8.98 3.27 -7.73
C THR A 279 -9.46 1.84 -8.01
N PRO A 280 -10.12 1.18 -7.06
CA PRO A 280 -10.68 -0.15 -7.27
C PRO A 280 -11.70 -0.13 -8.42
N VAL A 281 -11.52 -1.01 -9.40
CA VAL A 281 -12.35 -1.04 -10.63
C VAL A 281 -13.82 -1.29 -10.32
N ASP A 282 -14.11 -2.11 -9.31
CA ASP A 282 -15.48 -2.39 -8.87
C ASP A 282 -16.22 -1.11 -8.43
N ASP A 283 -15.51 -0.10 -7.94
CA ASP A 283 -16.08 1.18 -7.53
C ASP A 283 -16.24 2.14 -8.73
N VAL A 284 -15.47 1.92 -9.80
CA VAL A 284 -15.51 2.71 -11.04
C VAL A 284 -16.66 2.30 -11.95
N VAL A 285 -16.95 0.99 -12.03
CA VAL A 285 -17.96 0.43 -12.94
C VAL A 285 -19.34 1.09 -12.80
N PRO A 286 -19.90 1.27 -11.58
CA PRO A 286 -21.19 1.95 -11.41
C PRO A 286 -21.16 3.42 -11.87
N VAL A 287 -20.05 4.12 -11.64
CA VAL A 287 -19.90 5.53 -12.06
C VAL A 287 -19.88 5.63 -13.58
N VAL A 288 -19.15 4.74 -14.26
CA VAL A 288 -19.11 4.70 -15.73
C VAL A 288 -20.47 4.35 -16.32
N ALA A 289 -21.22 3.44 -15.70
CA ALA A 289 -22.58 3.09 -16.14
C ALA A 289 -23.51 4.31 -16.10
N ALA A 290 -23.54 5.04 -14.97
CA ALA A 290 -24.35 6.25 -14.83
C ALA A 290 -23.90 7.39 -15.76
N LEU A 291 -22.60 7.54 -16.01
CA LEU A 291 -22.09 8.51 -16.98
C LEU A 291 -22.53 8.17 -18.41
N ARG A 292 -22.56 6.89 -18.79
CA ARG A 292 -23.03 6.47 -20.12
C ARG A 292 -24.52 6.68 -20.31
N GLU A 293 -25.31 6.48 -19.26
CA GLU A 293 -26.73 6.79 -19.26
C GLU A 293 -26.98 8.29 -19.45
N ALA A 294 -26.18 9.14 -18.77
CA ALA A 294 -26.28 10.59 -18.89
C ALA A 294 -25.71 11.15 -20.21
N PHE A 295 -24.65 10.53 -20.74
CA PHE A 295 -23.92 11.00 -21.93
C PHE A 295 -23.71 9.84 -22.91
N PRO A 296 -24.63 9.62 -23.88
CA PRO A 296 -24.54 8.48 -24.80
C PRO A 296 -23.29 8.46 -25.69
N ARG A 297 -22.69 9.63 -25.97
CA ARG A 297 -21.42 9.77 -26.72
C ARG A 297 -20.17 9.76 -25.83
N LEU A 298 -20.29 9.37 -24.55
CA LEU A 298 -19.19 9.33 -23.59
C LEU A 298 -17.99 8.55 -24.13
N ARG A 299 -16.85 9.21 -24.22
CA ARG A 299 -15.56 8.57 -24.52
C ARG A 299 -14.84 8.20 -23.23
N GLY A 300 -13.96 7.21 -23.29
CA GLY A 300 -13.34 6.68 -22.09
C GLY A 300 -11.94 6.16 -22.32
N GLN A 301 -11.12 6.28 -21.28
CA GLN A 301 -9.88 5.53 -21.15
C GLN A 301 -10.14 4.02 -21.36
N HIS A 302 -9.35 3.37 -22.23
CA HIS A 302 -9.55 1.95 -22.54
C HIS A 302 -9.27 1.07 -21.31
N PRO A 303 -10.05 0.00 -21.05
CA PRO A 303 -9.86 -0.86 -19.88
C PRO A 303 -8.44 -1.45 -19.71
N ASP A 304 -7.72 -1.72 -20.81
CA ASP A 304 -6.30 -2.14 -20.79
C ASP A 304 -5.33 -1.09 -20.22
N GLN A 305 -5.75 0.17 -20.19
CA GLN A 305 -4.98 1.27 -19.64
C GLN A 305 -5.26 1.47 -18.14
N TRP A 306 -6.25 0.79 -17.57
CA TRP A 306 -6.59 0.89 -16.15
C TRP A 306 -5.59 0.13 -15.28
N CYS A 307 -5.47 0.54 -14.01
CA CYS A 307 -4.69 -0.18 -13.01
C CYS A 307 -5.60 -1.12 -12.20
N TYR A 308 -5.39 -2.43 -12.30
CA TYR A 308 -6.17 -3.43 -11.56
C TYR A 308 -5.59 -3.79 -10.19
N ARG A 309 -4.40 -3.26 -9.84
CA ARG A 309 -3.66 -3.69 -8.64
C ARG A 309 -4.40 -3.42 -7.34
N SER A 310 -5.19 -2.35 -7.25
CA SER A 310 -6.01 -2.09 -6.06
C SER A 310 -7.14 -3.10 -5.91
N ALA A 311 -7.80 -3.49 -7.01
CA ALA A 311 -8.80 -4.56 -6.99
C ALA A 311 -8.14 -5.91 -6.64
N ASP A 312 -6.98 -6.21 -7.22
CA ASP A 312 -6.21 -7.42 -6.91
C ASP A 312 -5.83 -7.48 -5.43
N ARG A 313 -5.45 -6.36 -4.82
CA ARG A 313 -5.15 -6.26 -3.38
C ARG A 313 -6.36 -6.49 -2.51
N ARG A 314 -7.47 -5.85 -2.84
CA ARG A 314 -8.74 -6.01 -2.13
C ARG A 314 -9.17 -7.48 -2.14
N ASP A 315 -9.09 -8.16 -3.27
CA ASP A 315 -9.49 -9.58 -3.33
C ASP A 315 -8.53 -10.50 -2.62
N ALA A 316 -7.22 -10.25 -2.73
CA ALA A 316 -6.22 -11.02 -1.99
C ALA A 316 -6.45 -10.90 -0.48
N VAL A 317 -6.72 -9.69 0.02
CA VAL A 317 -7.04 -9.44 1.44
C VAL A 317 -8.37 -10.10 1.85
N ARG A 318 -9.41 -10.03 1.01
CA ARG A 318 -10.70 -10.68 1.28
C ARG A 318 -10.58 -12.20 1.33
N ALA A 319 -9.90 -12.81 0.36
CA ALA A 319 -9.65 -14.24 0.34
C ALA A 319 -8.81 -14.67 1.55
N LEU A 320 -7.81 -13.86 1.93
CA LEU A 320 -7.02 -14.07 3.13
C LEU A 320 -7.89 -14.05 4.40
N ALA A 321 -8.77 -13.05 4.53
CA ALA A 321 -9.68 -12.92 5.67
C ALA A 321 -10.70 -14.06 5.76
N ALA A 322 -11.16 -14.58 4.62
CA ALA A 322 -12.06 -15.74 4.59
C ALA A 322 -11.35 -17.05 5.02
N ALA A 323 -10.04 -17.15 4.86
CA ALA A 323 -9.25 -18.35 5.14
C ALA A 323 -8.42 -18.27 6.43
N SER A 324 -8.56 -17.21 7.23
CA SER A 324 -7.75 -16.96 8.44
C SER A 324 -8.62 -16.78 9.69
N ASP A 325 -8.08 -17.09 10.87
CA ASP A 325 -8.74 -16.78 12.14
C ASP A 325 -8.52 -15.31 12.54
N VAL A 326 -7.35 -14.77 12.16
CA VAL A 326 -6.93 -13.39 12.37
C VAL A 326 -6.15 -12.90 11.16
N VAL A 327 -6.33 -11.63 10.78
CA VAL A 327 -5.54 -10.99 9.74
C VAL A 327 -4.73 -9.85 10.33
N LEU A 328 -3.41 -9.88 10.11
CA LEU A 328 -2.48 -8.80 10.39
C LEU A 328 -2.33 -7.96 9.11
N LEU A 329 -2.92 -6.77 9.11
CA LEU A 329 -2.80 -5.82 8.00
C LEU A 329 -1.62 -4.89 8.29
N LEU A 330 -0.55 -5.04 7.50
CA LEU A 330 0.69 -4.31 7.69
C LEU A 330 0.59 -2.89 7.11
N GLY A 331 1.16 -1.93 7.84
CA GLY A 331 1.11 -0.51 7.49
C GLY A 331 -0.17 0.17 7.98
N ARG A 332 -0.44 1.36 7.43
CA ARG A 332 -1.63 2.14 7.77
C ARG A 332 -2.89 1.42 7.28
N PRO A 333 -3.93 1.29 8.10
CA PRO A 333 -5.19 0.69 7.66
C PRO A 333 -5.77 1.53 6.52
N ASP A 334 -5.94 0.88 5.37
CA ASP A 334 -6.61 1.44 4.22
C ASP A 334 -8.07 0.94 4.20
N PRO A 335 -9.06 1.82 4.45
CA PRO A 335 -10.47 1.43 4.50
C PRO A 335 -10.94 0.84 3.16
N ASP A 336 -10.33 1.22 2.02
CA ASP A 336 -10.71 0.72 0.70
C ASP A 336 -10.36 -0.77 0.53
N LEU A 337 -9.38 -1.29 1.29
CA LEU A 337 -9.02 -2.71 1.30
C LEU A 337 -9.98 -3.57 2.11
N LEU A 338 -10.67 -2.96 3.06
CA LEU A 338 -11.58 -3.61 3.99
C LEU A 338 -13.05 -3.35 3.65
N ALA A 339 -13.32 -2.53 2.64
CA ALA A 339 -14.67 -2.26 2.16
C ALA A 339 -15.36 -3.54 1.65
N GLY A 340 -16.62 -3.74 2.04
CA GLY A 340 -17.41 -4.95 1.75
C GLY A 340 -17.80 -5.72 3.02
N PRO A 341 -18.60 -6.80 2.91
CA PRO A 341 -18.98 -7.59 4.06
C PRO A 341 -17.71 -8.22 4.68
N PRO A 342 -17.43 -7.98 5.97
CA PRO A 342 -16.26 -8.57 6.60
C PRO A 342 -16.41 -10.09 6.60
N GLY A 343 -15.33 -10.79 6.25
CA GLY A 343 -15.19 -12.19 6.65
C GLY A 343 -15.16 -12.32 8.19
N PRO A 344 -15.23 -13.54 8.73
CA PRO A 344 -15.29 -13.76 10.18
C PRO A 344 -14.02 -13.34 10.93
N ALA A 345 -12.89 -13.15 10.24
CA ALA A 345 -11.60 -12.85 10.85
C ALA A 345 -11.50 -11.42 11.38
N ALA A 346 -10.97 -11.26 12.59
CA ALA A 346 -10.61 -9.95 13.11
C ALA A 346 -9.38 -9.38 12.36
N VAL A 347 -9.53 -8.22 11.73
CA VAL A 347 -8.43 -7.50 11.10
C VAL A 347 -7.72 -6.62 12.12
N ARG A 348 -6.40 -6.75 12.23
CA ARG A 348 -5.54 -6.01 13.15
C ARG A 348 -4.49 -5.21 12.38
N PRO A 349 -4.51 -3.87 12.44
CA PRO A 349 -3.45 -3.06 11.83
C PRO A 349 -2.15 -3.24 12.61
N VAL A 350 -1.02 -3.32 11.89
CA VAL A 350 0.32 -3.52 12.43
C VAL A 350 1.28 -2.56 11.72
N ALA A 351 1.78 -1.55 12.43
CA ALA A 351 2.74 -0.59 11.87
C ALA A 351 4.20 -1.03 12.10
N ALA A 352 4.43 -1.86 13.12
CA ALA A 352 5.71 -2.45 13.46
C ALA A 352 5.55 -3.86 14.05
N VAL A 353 6.60 -4.69 13.99
CA VAL A 353 6.60 -6.05 14.55
C VAL A 353 6.14 -6.07 16.01
N ARG A 354 6.56 -5.06 16.80
CA ARG A 354 6.21 -4.89 18.22
C ARG A 354 4.71 -4.71 18.50
N ASP A 355 3.91 -4.35 17.49
CA ASP A 355 2.48 -4.10 17.65
C ASP A 355 1.69 -5.41 17.73
N VAL A 356 2.25 -6.51 17.23
CA VAL A 356 1.60 -7.83 17.24
C VAL A 356 1.41 -8.30 18.68
N ARG A 357 0.16 -8.52 19.06
CA ARG A 357 -0.19 -8.94 20.43
C ARG A 357 -0.41 -10.44 20.53
N ARG A 358 0.13 -11.04 21.60
CA ARG A 358 -0.08 -12.44 21.98
C ARG A 358 -1.55 -12.85 21.94
N ALA A 359 -2.43 -12.00 22.48
CA ALA A 359 -3.87 -12.24 22.55
C ALA A 359 -4.55 -12.36 21.18
N TRP A 360 -3.98 -11.81 20.10
CA TRP A 360 -4.51 -11.96 18.74
C TRP A 360 -4.16 -13.32 18.12
N LEU A 361 -3.11 -13.95 18.65
CA LEU A 361 -2.58 -15.22 18.14
C LEU A 361 -3.04 -16.42 18.96
N ALA A 362 -3.50 -16.18 20.19
CA ALA A 362 -4.04 -17.22 21.07
C ALA A 362 -5.30 -17.86 20.44
N GLY A 363 -5.32 -19.20 20.36
CA GLY A 363 -6.41 -19.96 19.73
C GLY A 363 -6.32 -20.04 18.21
N SER A 364 -5.73 -19.06 17.53
CA SER A 364 -5.63 -18.99 16.06
C SER A 364 -4.76 -20.13 15.50
N ALA A 365 -5.32 -20.92 14.58
CA ALA A 365 -4.63 -21.93 13.80
C ALA A 365 -4.04 -21.36 12.50
N THR A 366 -4.75 -20.39 11.90
CA THR A 366 -4.35 -19.72 10.67
C THR A 366 -4.23 -18.21 10.87
N VAL A 367 -3.06 -17.66 10.58
CA VAL A 367 -2.78 -16.22 10.65
C VAL A 367 -2.59 -15.70 9.23
N GLY A 368 -3.45 -14.79 8.81
CA GLY A 368 -3.27 -14.05 7.57
C GLY A 368 -2.36 -12.85 7.78
N VAL A 369 -1.44 -12.61 6.86
CA VAL A 369 -0.60 -11.40 6.82
C VAL A 369 -0.76 -10.74 5.45
N ALA A 370 -1.23 -9.50 5.43
CA ALA A 370 -1.39 -8.73 4.20
C ALA A 370 -0.61 -7.43 4.28
N ALA A 371 0.12 -7.09 3.22
CA ALA A 371 0.78 -5.80 3.10
C ALA A 371 -0.16 -4.76 2.46
N GLY A 372 -0.41 -3.65 3.17
CA GLY A 372 -1.03 -2.46 2.59
C GLY A 372 -0.09 -1.72 1.61
N PRO A 373 -0.60 -0.77 0.81
CA PRO A 373 0.17 0.00 -0.16
C PRO A 373 1.38 0.73 0.44
N GLU A 374 1.24 1.19 1.68
CA GLU A 374 2.23 1.98 2.44
C GLU A 374 3.00 1.11 3.46
N THR A 375 3.03 -0.22 3.28
CA THR A 375 3.77 -1.10 4.19
C THR A 375 5.27 -0.77 4.16
N PRO A 376 5.90 -0.48 5.32
CA PRO A 376 7.34 -0.27 5.40
C PRO A 376 8.14 -1.45 4.85
N ALA A 377 9.27 -1.14 4.19
CA ALA A 377 10.19 -2.17 3.70
C ALA A 377 10.65 -3.08 4.86
N GLY A 378 10.67 -4.39 4.62
CA GLY A 378 11.07 -5.38 5.61
C GLY A 378 10.05 -5.68 6.70
N LEU A 379 8.94 -4.93 6.85
CA LEU A 379 7.94 -5.21 7.89
C LEU A 379 7.29 -6.59 7.69
N LEU A 380 6.95 -6.94 6.45
CA LEU A 380 6.42 -8.27 6.12
C LEU A 380 7.37 -9.38 6.58
N ALA A 381 8.63 -9.29 6.15
CA ALA A 381 9.68 -10.25 6.53
C ALA A 381 9.86 -10.32 8.05
N GLY A 382 9.90 -9.17 8.73
CA GLY A 382 10.06 -9.10 10.18
C GLY A 382 8.87 -9.71 10.95
N VAL A 383 7.64 -9.50 10.49
CA VAL A 383 6.45 -10.11 11.11
C VAL A 383 6.43 -11.62 10.85
N THR A 384 6.70 -12.07 9.62
CA THR A 384 6.74 -13.51 9.31
C THR A 384 7.85 -14.22 10.06
N GLU A 385 9.02 -13.58 10.21
CA GLU A 385 10.13 -14.11 11.00
C GLU A 385 9.78 -14.16 12.48
N ALA A 386 9.15 -13.12 13.04
CA ALA A 386 8.73 -13.15 14.44
C ALA A 386 7.70 -14.26 14.73
N LEU A 387 6.79 -14.52 13.78
CA LEU A 387 5.81 -15.61 13.88
C LEU A 387 6.45 -17.00 13.76
N SER A 388 7.56 -17.15 13.03
CA SER A 388 8.29 -18.43 12.91
C SER A 388 8.84 -18.92 14.25
N GLY A 389 9.14 -18.00 15.18
CA GLY A 389 9.62 -18.33 16.52
C GLY A 389 8.57 -18.98 17.42
N LEU A 390 7.29 -19.03 17.01
CA LEU A 390 6.18 -19.51 17.83
C LEU A 390 5.70 -20.93 17.48
N GLY A 391 6.57 -21.73 16.88
CA GLY A 391 6.31 -23.10 16.45
C GLY A 391 6.49 -23.27 14.95
N PRO A 392 6.36 -24.51 14.43
CA PRO A 392 6.46 -24.77 13.00
C PRO A 392 5.44 -23.93 12.26
N TYR A 393 5.88 -23.33 11.18
CA TYR A 393 5.02 -22.51 10.36
C TYR A 393 5.14 -22.93 8.90
N SER A 394 4.01 -22.99 8.22
CA SER A 394 3.95 -23.12 6.77
C SER A 394 3.51 -21.79 6.19
N VAL A 395 4.32 -21.19 5.32
CA VAL A 395 3.96 -19.97 4.60
C VAL A 395 3.30 -20.37 3.28
N VAL A 396 2.05 -19.96 3.08
CA VAL A 396 1.40 -20.04 1.77
C VAL A 396 1.28 -18.64 1.23
N ARG A 397 1.96 -18.38 0.12
CA ARG A 397 1.86 -17.10 -0.60
C ARG A 397 0.70 -17.18 -1.58
N GLN A 398 -0.20 -16.21 -1.51
CA GLN A 398 -1.29 -16.05 -2.45
C GLN A 398 -1.10 -14.75 -3.22
N GLU A 399 -1.08 -14.86 -4.55
CA GLU A 399 -1.05 -13.73 -5.47
C GLU A 399 -2.36 -13.72 -6.28
N SER A 400 -2.90 -12.53 -6.50
CA SER A 400 -4.02 -12.30 -7.40
C SER A 400 -3.58 -11.31 -8.47
N ARG A 401 -3.81 -11.66 -9.74
CA ARG A 401 -3.41 -10.83 -10.87
C ARG A 401 -4.47 -10.86 -11.95
N ARG A 402 -5.08 -9.69 -12.21
CA ARG A 402 -5.95 -9.51 -13.37
C ARG A 402 -5.13 -9.17 -14.61
N ARG A 403 -5.51 -9.77 -15.74
CA ARG A 403 -4.97 -9.44 -17.07
C ARG A 403 -6.14 -9.20 -18.00
N VAL A 404 -6.15 -8.04 -18.66
CA VAL A 404 -7.10 -7.78 -19.74
C VAL A 404 -6.61 -8.47 -21.00
N VAL A 405 -7.51 -9.18 -21.67
CA VAL A 405 -7.23 -9.89 -22.93
C VAL A 405 -8.10 -9.25 -24.00
N VAL A 406 -7.49 -8.43 -24.86
CA VAL A 406 -8.17 -7.89 -26.04
C VAL A 406 -8.16 -8.95 -27.13
N ARG A 407 -9.35 -9.40 -27.54
CA ARG A 407 -9.49 -10.31 -28.69
C ARG A 407 -9.41 -9.51 -29.99
N PRO A 408 -8.59 -9.92 -30.97
CA PRO A 408 -8.54 -9.25 -32.27
C PRO A 408 -9.89 -9.38 -32.99
N GLY A 409 -10.41 -8.26 -33.50
CA GLY A 409 -11.67 -8.19 -34.25
C GLY A 409 -12.86 -7.58 -33.51
N GLY A 410 -12.76 -7.29 -32.20
CA GLY A 410 -13.75 -6.47 -31.51
C GLY A 410 -13.33 -5.00 -31.59
N THR A 411 -14.09 -4.16 -32.29
CA THR A 411 -14.00 -2.70 -32.10
C THR A 411 -14.16 -2.45 -30.59
N GLY A 412 -13.18 -1.82 -29.94
CA GLY A 412 -13.10 -1.61 -28.48
C GLY A 412 -14.21 -0.72 -27.88
N HIS A 413 -15.39 -0.68 -28.49
CA HIS A 413 -16.62 -0.23 -27.89
C HIS A 413 -17.27 -1.41 -27.17
N LEU A 414 -17.40 -1.30 -25.85
CA LEU A 414 -18.39 -2.07 -25.11
C LEU A 414 -19.72 -1.91 -25.87
N PRO A 415 -20.37 -2.99 -26.32
CA PRO A 415 -21.58 -2.89 -27.10
C PRO A 415 -22.59 -2.06 -26.30
N HIS A 416 -23.14 -1.04 -26.96
CA HIS A 416 -24.29 -0.30 -26.47
C HIS A 416 -25.42 -1.34 -26.34
N GLN A 417 -25.58 -1.95 -25.17
CA GLN A 417 -26.71 -2.86 -24.92
C GLN A 417 -27.97 -2.00 -24.82
N ALA A 418 -28.52 -1.66 -25.99
CA ALA A 418 -29.92 -1.32 -26.10
C ALA A 418 -30.72 -2.56 -25.69
N GLY A 419 -31.27 -2.50 -24.47
CA GLY A 419 -32.38 -3.29 -23.94
C GLY A 419 -32.41 -4.77 -24.33
N ARG A 420 -31.93 -5.64 -23.43
CA ARG A 420 -32.54 -6.95 -23.21
C ARG A 420 -32.14 -7.49 -21.84
N SER A 421 -33.10 -7.55 -20.93
CA SER A 421 -33.06 -8.40 -19.75
C SER A 421 -32.73 -9.83 -20.18
N ALA A 422 -31.56 -10.33 -19.78
CA ALA A 422 -31.30 -11.76 -19.71
C ALA A 422 -30.60 -12.01 -18.38
N ALA A 423 -31.37 -12.64 -17.48
CA ALA A 423 -30.90 -13.17 -16.22
C ALA A 423 -29.68 -14.09 -16.44
N LEU A 424 -28.71 -14.03 -15.55
CA LEU A 424 -27.64 -15.02 -15.46
C LEU A 424 -27.57 -15.52 -14.01
N GLN A 425 -27.87 -16.81 -13.91
CA GLN A 425 -27.60 -17.70 -12.77
C GLN A 425 -26.10 -17.94 -12.59
#